data_AF-A0A957EF52-F1
#
_entry.id   AF-A0A957EF52-F1
#
_cell.length_a   1.000
_cell.length_b   1.000
_cell.length_c   1.000
_cell.angle_alpha   90.00
_cell.angle_beta   90.00
_cell.angle_gamma   90.00
#
_symmetry.space_group_name_H-M   'P 1'
#
loop_
_entity.id
_entity.type
_entity.pdbx_description
1 polymer ?
#
loop_
_entity_poly.entity_id
_entity_poly.type
_entity_poly.pdbx_seq_one_letter_code
_entity_poly.pdbx_strand_id
1 'polypeptide(L)' 'MTLQLTLLGQPRVQAGDEPNLDFAAEKWLALLAYLAITGDSYARPQLEALLWGESSAENAQTSLRTAVYNINKRL' A
#
# COMPACT_ATOMS: atom_id res chain seq x y z
N MET A 1 -4.60 15.63 8.47
CA MET A 1 -3.38 15.23 7.74
C MET A 1 -3.79 14.90 6.32
N THR A 2 -3.10 15.45 5.31
CA THR A 2 -3.42 15.23 3.90
C THR A 2 -2.36 14.36 3.28
N LEU A 3 -2.76 13.38 2.47
CA LEU A 3 -1.84 12.55 1.69
C LEU A 3 -1.89 12.99 0.23
N GLN A 4 -0.72 13.18 -0.36
CA GLN A 4 -0.56 13.42 -1.79
C GLN A 4 0.13 12.22 -2.43
N LEU A 5 -0.50 11.66 -3.46
CA LEU A 5 0.04 10.53 -4.21
C LEU A 5 0.30 10.97 -5.65
N THR A 6 1.53 10.79 -6.12
CA THR A 6 1.89 10.96 -7.53
C THR A 6 2.07 9.59 -8.15
N LEU A 7 1.22 9.21 -9.12
CA LEU A 7 1.18 7.84 -9.66
C LEU A 7 1.43 7.77 -11.18
N LEU A 8 1.28 8.89 -11.90
CA LEU A 8 1.53 8.98 -13.34
C LEU A 8 2.99 9.32 -13.61
N GLY A 9 3.87 8.36 -13.34
CA GLY A 9 5.32 8.51 -13.37
C GLY A 9 5.94 7.60 -12.32
N GLN A 10 7.09 7.99 -11.77
CA GLN A 10 7.62 7.28 -10.60
C GLN A 10 6.68 7.49 -9.40
N PRO A 11 6.12 6.41 -8.81
CA PRO A 11 5.21 6.51 -7.69
C PRO A 11 5.85 7.20 -6.47
N ARG A 12 5.19 8.22 -5.91
CA ARG A 12 5.63 8.97 -4.73
C ARG A 12 4.45 9.27 -3.79
N VAL A 13 4.74 9.35 -2.49
CA VAL A 13 3.76 9.66 -1.43
C VAL A 13 4.31 10.75 -0.54
N GLN A 14 3.48 11.73 -0.19
CA GLN A 14 3.81 12.81 0.73
C GLN A 14 2.71 12.94 1.79
N ALA A 15 3.11 13.17 3.04
CA ALA A 15 2.20 13.40 4.18
C ALA A 15 2.34 14.85 4.67
N GLY A 16 1.34 15.68 4.41
CA GLY A 16 1.44 17.12 4.66
C GLY A 16 2.60 17.75 3.89
N ASP A 17 3.39 18.57 4.58
CA ASP A 17 4.55 19.28 4.01
C ASP A 17 5.89 18.53 4.22
N GLU A 18 5.84 17.28 4.71
CA GLU A 18 7.03 16.43 4.91
C GLU A 18 7.65 16.00 3.58
N PRO A 19 8.92 15.55 3.56
CA PRO A 19 9.52 14.91 2.39
C PRO A 19 8.75 13.67 1.92
N ASN A 20 9.07 13.19 0.70
CA ASN A 20 8.47 11.96 0.18
C ASN A 20 8.73 10.79 1.13
N LEU A 21 7.69 10.01 1.42
CA LEU A 21 7.79 8.79 2.21
C LEU A 21 8.42 7.68 1.39
N ASP A 22 9.51 7.12 1.90
CA ASP A 22 10.18 5.97 1.31
C ASP A 22 9.51 4.65 1.74
N PHE A 23 9.04 3.90 0.75
CA PHE A 23 8.52 2.55 0.94
C PHE A 23 9.59 1.53 0.54
N ALA A 24 9.96 0.66 1.47
CA ALA A 24 10.95 -0.40 1.23
C ALA A 24 10.47 -1.47 0.24
N ALA A 25 9.15 -1.57 0.01
CA ALA A 25 8.56 -2.53 -0.91
C ALA A 25 7.53 -1.85 -1.82
N GLU A 26 7.67 -2.04 -3.13
CA GLU A 26 6.76 -1.50 -4.14
C GLU A 26 5.31 -1.93 -3.91
N LYS A 27 5.09 -3.15 -3.39
CA LYS A 27 3.75 -3.66 -3.07
C LYS A 27 3.05 -2.90 -1.95
N TRP A 28 3.79 -2.26 -1.03
CA TRP A 28 3.18 -1.42 0.00
C TRP A 28 2.62 -0.13 -0.60
N LEU A 29 3.37 0.45 -1.53
CA LEU A 29 2.95 1.62 -2.28
C LEU A 29 1.77 1.31 -3.19
N ALA A 30 1.81 0.17 -3.88
CA ALA A 30 0.68 -0.30 -4.70
C ALA A 30 -0.59 -0.50 -3.88
N LEU A 31 -0.48 -1.08 -2.67
CA LEU A 31 -1.61 -1.23 -1.75
C LEU A 31 -2.19 0.11 -1.33
N LEU A 32 -1.35 1.05 -0.90
CA LEU A 32 -1.78 2.39 -0.50
C LEU A 32 -2.45 3.13 -1.66
N ALA A 33 -1.83 3.12 -2.84
CA ALA A 33 -2.36 3.77 -4.03
C ALA A 33 -3.72 3.19 -4.44
N TYR A 34 -3.84 1.86 -4.45
CA TYR A 34 -5.09 1.18 -4.78
C TYR A 34 -6.22 1.58 -3.83
N LEU A 35 -5.98 1.53 -2.52
CA LEU A 35 -6.97 1.92 -1.51
C LEU A 35 -7.33 3.41 -1.58
N ALA A 36 -6.34 4.29 -1.82
CA ALA A 36 -6.57 5.73 -1.89
C ALA A 36 -7.36 6.15 -3.14
N ILE A 37 -7.13 5.51 -4.29
CA ILE A 37 -7.84 5.79 -5.54
C ILE A 37 -9.30 5.30 -5.47
N THR A 38 -9.49 4.10 -4.93
CA THR A 38 -10.81 3.48 -4.88
C THR A 38 -11.69 4.04 -3.77
N GLY A 39 -11.12 4.40 -2.62
CA GLY A 39 -11.87 4.93 -1.47
C GLY A 39 -12.79 3.91 -0.80
N ASP A 40 -12.74 2.64 -1.21
CA ASP A 40 -13.64 1.58 -0.78
C ASP A 40 -12.98 0.65 0.26
N SER A 41 -13.84 -0.07 1.00
CA SER A 41 -13.40 -1.15 1.88
C SER A 41 -13.32 -2.47 1.12
N TYR A 42 -12.15 -3.12 1.17
CA TYR A 42 -11.92 -4.41 0.52
C TYR A 42 -11.68 -5.53 1.53
N ALA A 43 -12.13 -6.74 1.18
CA ALA A 43 -11.83 -7.91 1.98
C ALA A 43 -10.34 -8.29 1.83
N ARG A 44 -9.74 -8.79 2.91
CA ARG A 44 -8.32 -9.22 2.92
C ARG A 44 -7.99 -10.21 1.78
N PRO A 45 -8.80 -11.25 1.50
CA PRO A 45 -8.48 -12.19 0.42
C PRO A 45 -8.44 -11.54 -0.97
N GLN A 46 -9.22 -10.47 -1.20
CA GLN A 46 -9.20 -9.75 -2.48
C GLN A 46 -7.88 -8.99 -2.65
N LEU A 47 -7.41 -8.31 -1.60
CA LEU A 47 -6.14 -7.59 -1.61
C LEU A 47 -4.94 -8.55 -1.69
N GLU A 48 -5.03 -9.70 -1.01
CA GLU A 48 -4.05 -10.79 -1.11
C GLU A 48 -3.93 -11.30 -2.54
N ALA A 49 -5.05 -11.63 -3.19
CA ALA A 49 -5.05 -12.10 -4.58
C ALA A 49 -4.53 -11.02 -5.55
N LEU A 50 -4.91 -9.76 -5.35
CA LEU A 50 -4.52 -8.65 -6.22
C LEU A 50 -3.00 -8.40 -6.23
N LEU A 51 -2.36 -8.40 -5.06
CA LEU A 51 -0.96 -7.98 -4.92
C LEU A 51 0.02 -9.15 -4.69
N TRP A 52 -0.47 -10.30 -4.22
CA TRP A 52 0.33 -11.48 -3.87
C TRP A 52 -0.26 -12.78 -4.42
N GLY A 53 -1.04 -12.75 -5.52
CA GLY A 53 -1.67 -13.94 -6.10
C GLY A 53 -0.71 -15.11 -6.44
N GLU A 54 0.56 -14.82 -6.71
CA GLU A 54 1.61 -15.83 -6.97
C GLU A 54 2.20 -16.46 -5.68
N SER A 55 1.83 -15.97 -4.50
CA SER A 55 2.34 -16.46 -3.21
C SER A 55 1.44 -17.55 -2.63
N SER A 56 1.99 -18.39 -1.75
CA SER A 56 1.15 -19.26 -0.92
C SER A 56 0.20 -18.41 -0.06
N ALA A 57 -0.96 -18.98 0.32
CA ALA A 57 -1.96 -18.27 1.11
C ALA A 57 -1.37 -17.71 2.43
N GLU A 58 -0.55 -18.49 3.13
CA GLU A 58 0.12 -18.07 4.36
C GLU A 58 1.07 -16.88 4.13
N ASN A 59 1.84 -16.92 3.04
CA ASN A 59 2.75 -15.84 2.68
C ASN A 59 1.99 -14.57 2.26
N ALA A 60 0.89 -14.71 1.52
CA ALA A 60 0.04 -13.59 1.10
C ALA A 60 -0.58 -12.89 2.33
N GLN A 61 -1.16 -13.65 3.26
CA GLN A 61 -1.72 -13.11 4.51
C GLN A 61 -0.67 -12.38 5.35
N THR A 62 0.51 -12.99 5.52
CA THR A 62 1.62 -12.38 6.27
C THR A 62 2.12 -11.11 5.60
N SER A 63 2.21 -11.11 4.26
CA SER A 63 2.64 -9.95 3.48
C SER A 63 1.63 -8.81 3.55
N LEU A 64 0.33 -9.08 3.42
CA LEU A 64 -0.72 -8.07 3.55
C LEU A 64 -0.71 -7.45 4.95
N ARG A 65 -0.62 -8.27 6.01
CA ARG A 65 -0.53 -7.77 7.39
C ARG A 65 0.69 -6.87 7.58
N THR A 66 1.84 -7.31 7.08
CA THR A 66 3.10 -6.56 7.17
C THR A 66 3.03 -5.24 6.39
N ALA A 67 2.42 -5.25 5.22
CA ALA A 67 2.22 -4.06 4.40
C ALA A 67 1.36 -3.02 5.13
N VAL A 68 0.17 -3.42 5.62
CA VAL A 68 -0.74 -2.53 6.36
C VAL A 68 -0.06 -1.94 7.60
N TYR A 69 0.64 -2.76 8.38
CA TYR A 69 1.40 -2.29 9.55
C TYR A 69 2.45 -1.25 9.16
N ASN A 70 3.25 -1.52 8.12
CA ASN A 70 4.33 -0.64 7.71
C ASN A 70 3.85 0.66 7.06
N ILE A 71 2.71 0.63 6.36
CA ILE A 71 2.05 1.82 5.83
C ILE A 71 1.58 2.67 7.01
N ASN A 72 0.81 2.14 7.94
CA ASN A 72 0.30 2.88 9.09
C ASN A 72 1.39 3.46 10.00
N LYS A 73 2.58 2.87 10.02
CA LYS A 73 3.72 3.38 10.79
C LYS A 73 4.42 4.57 10.10
N ARG A 74 4.26 4.71 8.78
CA ARG A 74 4.94 5.72 7.94
C ARG A 74 4.06 6.91 7.60
N LEU A 75 2.74 6.70 7.58
CA LEU A 75 1.76 7.78 7.53
C LEU A 75 1.69 8.46 8.90
#